data_AF-A0A667YDV4-F1
#
_entry.id   AF-A0A667YDV4-F1
#
_cell.length_a   1.000
_cell.length_b   1.000
_cell.length_c   1.000
_cell.angle_alpha   90.00
_cell.angle_beta   90.00
_cell.angle_gamma   90.00
#
_symmetry.space_group_name_H-M   'P 1'
#
loop_
_entity.id
_entity.type
_entity.pdbx_description
1 polymer ?
#
loop_
_entity_poly.entity_id
_entity_poly.type
_entity_poly.pdbx_seq_one_letter_code
_entity_poly.pdbx_strand_id
1 'polypeptide(L)'
;MTLLVTDIQVLVSPPVVTLGQNVTLTCKTTCDTGHSYKWFKGRDVIQQGTSNTVKVTLHHIARYSCVVDKYRSPEVCLPGRCTGTSYYVRPLCGLLRASVDLPCTYIAIKNRNIKQKFWVRMDKSTSTDLKKYQAFAGRVKYLFNETHCTMRLTNLNKDDSGTYKFRFIAGDTYYTSYTSPISLQVRELHMHIQEAYPPQGENVWISCHIGCTHPMLGNKSLIWYKDGQQLISPDTQGDYLLLKSVTKEHEGRYSCALVGFEGFPAEPVTLWVQEYKPAFQTILTFTAASLLVMMLVAVTAFIVLCALRRKKSRKTETVEQMVSAEPYVRYCAKVESKGRTEEQWEERASVKKKKSVCADPIYQDPDEFEDTYITVYPSIESTSVYENL
;
A
#
# COMPACT_ATOMS: atom_id res chain seq x y z
N MET A 1 1.30 19.02 20.11
CA MET A 1 1.24 17.71 20.79
C MET A 1 2.53 16.95 20.52
N THR A 2 3.08 16.23 21.50
CA THR A 2 4.41 15.61 21.38
C THR A 2 4.40 14.17 21.82
N LEU A 3 5.02 13.31 21.01
CA LEU A 3 5.16 11.88 21.26
C LEU A 3 6.13 11.65 22.42
N LEU A 4 5.66 11.02 23.50
CA LEU A 4 6.50 10.55 24.61
C LEU A 4 6.86 9.08 24.38
N VAL A 5 8.10 8.70 24.67
CA VAL A 5 8.72 7.45 24.24
C VAL A 5 9.19 6.63 25.43
N THR A 6 8.93 5.32 25.32
CA THR A 6 9.45 4.13 26.02
C THR A 6 8.83 3.71 27.36
N ASP A 7 8.37 2.45 27.33
CA ASP A 7 7.70 1.65 28.35
C ASP A 7 8.66 1.16 29.45
N ILE A 8 9.99 1.25 29.27
CA ILE A 8 11.00 0.92 30.32
C ILE A 8 12.23 1.83 30.23
N GLN A 9 12.62 2.44 31.35
CA GLN A 9 13.81 3.31 31.45
C GLN A 9 14.52 3.17 32.82
N VAL A 10 15.83 3.39 32.85
CA VAL A 10 16.59 3.46 34.11
C VAL A 10 16.74 4.91 34.53
N LEU A 11 16.20 5.24 35.71
CA LEU A 11 16.36 6.53 36.37
C LEU A 11 17.52 6.45 37.38
N VAL A 12 18.23 7.56 37.57
CA VAL A 12 19.37 7.64 38.50
C VAL A 12 19.12 8.74 39.53
N SER A 13 19.28 8.40 40.80
CA SER A 13 19.12 9.32 41.93
C SER A 13 20.30 9.22 42.91
N PRO A 14 20.93 10.33 43.34
CA PRO A 14 20.59 11.71 42.96
C PRO A 14 21.04 12.04 41.51
N PRO A 15 20.40 13.05 40.88
CA PRO A 15 20.67 13.46 39.50
C PRO A 15 22.08 14.06 39.31
N VAL A 16 22.62 14.67 40.38
CA VAL A 16 23.94 15.29 40.43
C VAL A 16 24.81 14.54 41.43
N VAL A 17 25.98 14.08 40.98
CA VAL A 17 26.80 13.12 41.72
C VAL A 17 28.27 13.52 41.80
N THR A 18 28.95 13.12 42.87
CA THR A 18 30.42 13.16 42.97
C THR A 18 31.00 11.76 42.68
N LEU A 19 32.22 11.68 42.16
CA LEU A 19 32.92 10.39 42.03
C LEU A 19 33.03 9.71 43.42
N GLY A 20 32.77 8.40 43.47
CA GLY A 20 32.71 7.63 44.73
C GLY A 20 31.38 7.74 45.50
N GLN A 21 30.41 8.53 45.03
CA GLN A 21 29.08 8.58 45.66
C GLN A 21 28.25 7.32 45.32
N ASN A 22 27.42 6.88 46.27
CA ASN A 22 26.41 5.86 46.02
C ASN A 22 25.20 6.48 45.28
N VAL A 23 24.79 5.85 44.19
CA VAL A 23 23.59 6.18 43.44
C VAL A 23 22.59 5.03 43.47
N THR A 24 21.31 5.39 43.45
CA THR A 24 20.21 4.46 43.28
C THR A 24 19.77 4.50 41.83
N LEU A 25 19.77 3.34 41.18
CA LEU A 25 19.18 3.14 39.87
C LEU A 25 17.77 2.57 40.05
N THR A 26 16.79 3.13 39.35
CA THR A 26 15.39 2.70 39.39
C THR A 26 14.93 2.32 37.99
N CYS A 27 14.43 1.10 37.83
CA CYS A 27 13.81 0.64 36.60
C CYS A 27 12.35 1.11 36.59
N LYS A 28 12.06 2.15 35.82
CA LYS A 28 10.70 2.67 35.65
C LYS A 28 10.07 1.97 34.45
N THR A 29 8.92 1.33 34.67
CA THR A 29 8.09 0.71 33.65
C THR A 29 6.65 1.24 33.73
N THR A 30 5.92 1.23 32.63
CA THR A 30 4.47 1.51 32.60
C THR A 30 3.60 0.26 32.72
N CYS A 31 4.21 -0.93 32.80
CA CYS A 31 3.50 -2.18 33.03
C CYS A 31 3.07 -2.34 34.51
N ASP A 32 1.89 -2.91 34.74
CA ASP A 32 1.28 -3.06 36.08
C ASP A 32 2.05 -4.03 36.98
N THR A 33 2.05 -3.73 38.28
CA THR A 33 2.98 -4.26 39.28
C THR A 33 2.95 -5.79 39.48
N GLY A 34 4.11 -6.43 39.51
CA GLY A 34 4.28 -7.88 39.74
C GLY A 34 5.50 -8.52 39.05
N HIS A 35 6.21 -7.75 38.22
CA HIS A 35 7.29 -8.25 37.40
C HIS A 35 8.57 -8.61 38.17
N SER A 36 9.30 -9.58 37.62
CA SER A 36 10.68 -9.85 38.02
C SER A 36 11.63 -8.89 37.31
N TYR A 37 12.49 -8.23 38.09
CA TYR A 37 13.53 -7.35 37.62
C TYR A 37 14.86 -8.08 37.61
N LYS A 38 15.61 -7.93 36.52
CA LYS A 38 17.01 -8.36 36.43
C LYS A 38 17.89 -7.17 36.04
N TRP A 39 18.81 -6.82 36.92
CA TRP A 39 19.76 -5.73 36.73
C TRP A 39 21.08 -6.24 36.18
N PHE A 40 21.63 -5.49 35.24
CA PHE A 40 22.90 -5.79 34.60
C PHE A 40 23.91 -4.66 34.82
N LYS A 41 25.17 -5.03 35.03
CA LYS A 41 26.35 -4.18 34.88
C LYS A 41 27.14 -4.70 33.67
N GLY A 42 27.00 -4.05 32.52
CA GLY A 42 27.46 -4.57 31.24
C GLY A 42 26.73 -5.88 30.91
N ARG A 43 27.47 -6.98 30.85
CA ARG A 43 26.90 -8.32 30.62
C ARG A 43 26.58 -9.07 31.92
N ASP A 44 27.12 -8.61 33.05
CA ASP A 44 27.03 -9.31 34.31
C ASP A 44 25.72 -9.00 35.01
N VAL A 45 25.06 -10.02 35.55
CA VAL A 45 23.86 -9.84 36.39
C VAL A 45 24.30 -9.44 37.79
N ILE A 46 23.81 -8.28 38.26
CA ILE A 46 24.17 -7.75 39.59
C ILE A 46 23.06 -7.91 40.63
N GLN A 47 21.80 -8.04 40.19
CA GLN A 47 20.66 -8.23 41.07
C GLN A 47 19.50 -8.84 40.28
N GLN A 48 18.76 -9.76 40.88
CA GLN A 48 17.52 -10.32 40.32
C GLN A 48 16.49 -10.48 41.44
N GLY A 49 15.23 -10.14 41.19
CA GLY A 49 14.15 -10.29 42.16
C GLY A 49 12.97 -9.37 41.87
N THR A 50 12.22 -9.00 42.89
CA THR A 50 11.05 -8.10 42.79
C THR A 50 11.41 -6.63 42.92
N SER A 51 12.63 -6.31 43.39
CA SER A 51 13.07 -4.93 43.55
C SER A 51 13.38 -4.28 42.20
N ASN A 52 12.65 -3.22 41.90
CA ASN A 52 12.89 -2.35 40.76
C ASN A 52 14.04 -1.36 41.00
N THR A 53 14.83 -1.51 42.06
CA THR A 53 15.96 -0.62 42.37
C THR A 53 17.24 -1.39 42.69
N VAL A 54 18.38 -0.78 42.35
CA VAL A 54 19.72 -1.25 42.73
C VAL A 54 20.59 -0.07 43.17
N LYS A 55 21.39 -0.24 44.23
CA LYS A 55 22.36 0.76 44.69
C LYS A 55 23.73 0.41 44.14
N VAL A 56 24.43 1.37 43.54
CA VAL A 56 25.76 1.19 42.97
C VAL A 56 26.67 2.36 43.32
N THR A 57 27.98 2.10 43.44
CA THR A 57 28.97 3.13 43.77
C THR A 57 29.69 3.61 42.51
N LEU A 58 29.86 4.93 42.37
CA LEU A 58 30.46 5.58 41.20
C LEU A 58 32.00 5.57 41.20
N HIS A 59 32.61 4.39 41.25
CA HIS A 59 34.07 4.27 41.22
C HIS A 59 34.66 4.11 39.80
N HIS A 60 33.95 3.47 38.86
CA HIS A 60 34.44 3.19 37.51
C HIS A 60 33.34 3.30 36.46
N ILE A 61 33.71 3.55 35.20
CA ILE A 61 32.79 3.60 34.05
C ILE A 61 32.16 2.21 33.86
N ALA A 62 30.85 2.12 34.01
CA ALA A 62 30.06 0.92 33.82
C ALA A 62 28.74 1.25 33.13
N ARG A 63 28.17 0.23 32.47
CA ARG A 63 26.87 0.29 31.77
C ARG A 63 25.85 -0.41 32.63
N TYR A 64 24.71 0.21 32.88
CA TYR A 64 23.65 -0.38 33.67
C TYR A 64 22.36 -0.47 32.86
N SER A 65 21.70 -1.62 32.88
CA SER A 65 20.38 -1.81 32.28
C SER A 65 19.53 -2.71 33.18
N CYS A 66 18.23 -2.52 33.19
CA CYS A 66 17.28 -3.46 33.77
C CYS A 66 16.57 -4.27 32.69
N VAL A 67 16.08 -5.45 33.07
CA VAL A 67 15.14 -6.27 32.32
C VAL A 67 13.90 -6.44 33.16
N VAL A 68 12.75 -6.20 32.54
CA VAL A 68 11.42 -6.53 33.06
C VAL A 68 10.84 -7.57 32.11
N ASP A 69 10.59 -8.77 32.63
CA ASP A 69 10.19 -9.95 31.85
C ASP A 69 11.15 -10.26 30.68
N LYS A 70 10.76 -9.95 29.43
CA LYS A 70 11.55 -10.15 28.21
C LYS A 70 12.13 -8.84 27.66
N TYR A 71 11.77 -7.70 28.25
CA TYR A 71 12.11 -6.38 27.73
C TYR A 71 13.25 -5.77 28.53
N ARG A 72 14.31 -5.44 27.81
CA ARG A 72 15.50 -4.78 28.33
C ARG A 72 15.24 -3.25 28.32
N SER A 73 15.85 -2.47 29.22
CA SER A 73 15.84 -0.98 29.22
C SER A 73 17.14 -0.33 28.70
N PRO A 74 17.12 0.78 27.95
CA PRO A 74 18.31 1.53 27.54
C PRO A 74 19.46 1.55 28.56
N GLU A 75 20.67 1.19 28.13
CA GLU A 75 21.84 1.22 29.02
C GLU A 75 22.18 2.65 29.44
N VAL A 76 22.39 2.84 30.75
CA VAL A 76 22.84 4.07 31.37
C VAL A 76 24.32 3.94 31.75
N CYS A 77 25.12 4.93 31.38
CA CYS A 77 26.57 4.93 31.58
C CYS A 77 26.99 5.74 32.81
N LEU A 78 27.80 5.15 33.69
CA LEU A 78 28.14 5.72 35.00
C LEU A 78 29.57 5.38 35.46
N PRO A 79 30.42 6.36 35.87
CA PRO A 79 30.41 7.77 35.51
C PRO A 79 31.27 7.98 34.26
N GLY A 80 30.70 7.96 33.05
CA GLY A 80 31.57 8.11 31.89
C GLY A 80 30.97 7.80 30.53
N ARG A 81 31.84 7.92 29.51
CA ARG A 81 31.52 7.73 28.10
C ARG A 81 31.64 6.24 27.80
N CYS A 82 30.53 5.59 27.50
CA CYS A 82 30.58 4.25 26.95
C CYS A 82 31.01 4.33 25.48
N THR A 83 32.17 3.74 25.19
CA THR A 83 32.61 3.42 23.83
C THR A 83 32.09 2.01 23.50
N GLY A 84 31.39 1.86 22.38
CA GLY A 84 30.78 0.59 21.95
C GLY A 84 29.27 0.70 21.73
N THR A 85 28.79 -0.01 20.71
CA THR A 85 27.39 -0.09 20.28
C THR A 85 26.47 -0.38 21.48
N SER A 86 25.53 0.53 21.78
CA SER A 86 24.48 0.28 22.77
C SER A 86 23.38 -0.53 22.11
N TYR A 87 23.13 -1.73 22.63
CA TYR A 87 22.05 -2.60 22.21
C TYR A 87 20.72 -2.16 22.84
N TYR A 88 20.08 -1.15 22.23
CA TYR A 88 18.64 -0.86 22.35
C TYR A 88 18.12 -0.49 20.96
N VAL A 89 17.60 -1.44 20.17
CA VAL A 89 16.36 -2.24 20.29
C VAL A 89 15.14 -1.38 19.96
N ARG A 90 14.84 -1.36 18.65
CA ARG A 90 13.78 -0.65 17.92
C ARG A 90 13.99 0.87 17.76
N PRO A 91 14.02 1.37 16.51
CA PRO A 91 14.06 2.81 16.26
C PRO A 91 12.78 3.46 16.77
N LEU A 92 12.92 4.66 17.32
CA LEU A 92 11.79 5.52 17.61
C LEU A 92 11.06 5.85 16.31
N CYS A 93 9.74 5.69 16.29
CA CYS A 93 8.94 6.09 15.14
C CYS A 93 8.41 7.52 15.31
N GLY A 94 8.58 8.34 14.27
CA GLY A 94 7.98 9.66 14.15
C GLY A 94 7.00 9.72 12.98
N LEU A 95 5.85 10.36 13.16
CA LEU A 95 4.88 10.59 12.09
C LEU A 95 5.32 11.77 11.22
N LEU A 96 5.26 11.61 9.90
CA LEU A 96 5.58 12.66 8.93
C LEU A 96 4.79 13.94 9.22
N ARG A 97 5.44 15.11 9.10
CA ARG A 97 4.92 16.47 9.41
C ARG A 97 4.60 16.72 10.89
N ALA A 98 4.54 15.69 11.73
CA ALA A 98 4.31 15.82 13.16
C ALA A 98 5.58 16.26 13.91
N SER A 99 5.54 16.14 15.24
CA SER A 99 6.66 16.43 16.14
C SER A 99 6.97 15.23 17.03
N VAL A 100 8.25 15.02 17.30
CA VAL A 100 8.73 13.92 18.16
C VAL A 100 9.71 14.46 19.20
N ASP A 101 9.63 13.94 20.42
CA ASP A 101 10.66 14.15 21.43
C ASP A 101 11.61 12.96 21.42
N LEU A 102 12.91 13.24 21.29
CA LEU A 102 13.99 12.29 21.49
C LEU A 102 14.39 12.38 22.98
N PRO A 103 13.83 11.50 23.84
CA PRO A 103 14.00 11.60 25.28
C PRO A 103 15.46 11.35 25.65
N CYS A 104 15.96 12.13 26.59
CA CYS A 104 17.33 11.98 27.02
C CYS A 104 17.50 12.46 28.45
N THR A 105 18.17 11.64 29.24
CA THR A 105 18.65 11.97 30.57
C THR A 105 20.11 11.57 30.68
N TYR A 106 20.90 12.35 31.41
CA TYR A 106 22.28 12.04 31.72
C TYR A 106 22.60 12.42 33.16
N ILE A 107 23.64 11.82 33.71
CA ILE A 107 24.10 12.11 35.07
C ILE A 107 25.08 13.28 35.06
N ALA A 108 24.78 14.30 35.85
CA ALA A 108 25.63 15.47 36.00
C ALA A 108 26.70 15.20 37.08
N ILE A 109 27.97 15.39 36.74
CA ILE A 109 29.07 15.25 37.69
C ILE A 109 29.33 16.62 38.34
N LYS A 110 29.35 16.68 39.68
CA LYS A 110 29.65 17.92 40.44
C LYS A 110 31.00 18.51 40.03
N ASN A 111 31.11 19.83 40.09
CA ASN A 111 32.31 20.62 39.75
C ASN A 111 32.77 20.52 38.28
N ARG A 112 31.91 20.04 37.38
CA ARG A 112 32.15 20.15 35.94
C ARG A 112 31.53 21.42 35.36
N ASN A 113 32.39 22.29 34.82
CA ASN A 113 31.96 23.48 34.12
C ASN A 113 31.47 23.12 32.70
N ILE A 114 30.17 22.85 32.55
CA ILE A 114 29.53 22.59 31.25
C ILE A 114 29.34 23.92 30.51
N LYS A 115 30.08 24.14 29.42
CA LYS A 115 30.02 25.35 28.59
C LYS A 115 28.89 25.29 27.56
N GLN A 116 28.62 24.12 26.98
CA GLN A 116 27.62 23.97 25.92
C GLN A 116 26.95 22.59 25.95
N LYS A 117 25.66 22.54 25.60
CA LYS A 117 24.85 21.34 25.41
C LYS A 117 24.22 21.38 24.02
N PHE A 118 24.23 20.29 23.27
CA PHE A 118 23.65 20.22 21.92
C PHE A 118 23.40 18.78 21.48
N TRP A 119 22.68 18.62 20.39
CA TRP A 119 22.51 17.34 19.72
C TRP A 119 23.26 17.32 18.40
N VAL A 120 23.69 16.13 18.00
CA VAL A 120 24.35 15.87 16.71
C VAL A 120 23.66 14.74 15.96
N ARG A 121 23.78 14.76 14.64
CA ARG A 121 23.45 13.64 13.77
C ARG A 121 24.70 12.80 13.53
N MET A 122 24.61 11.49 13.70
CA MET A 122 25.77 10.58 13.70
C MET A 122 26.27 10.20 12.30
N ASP A 123 25.48 10.44 11.26
CA ASP A 123 25.84 10.21 9.84
C ASP A 123 26.62 11.38 9.23
N LYS A 124 26.79 12.50 9.95
CA LYS A 124 27.59 13.63 9.51
C LYS A 124 29.03 13.49 10.00
N SER A 125 29.98 13.85 9.13
CA SER A 125 31.42 13.80 9.41
C SER A 125 31.83 14.69 10.59
N THR A 126 31.12 15.80 10.81
CA THR A 126 31.39 16.74 11.89
C THR A 126 30.36 16.65 13.00
N SER A 127 30.84 16.65 14.24
CA SER A 127 30.03 16.68 15.47
C SER A 127 29.49 18.09 15.74
N THR A 128 28.71 18.61 14.81
CA THR A 128 28.18 19.97 14.84
C THR A 128 26.76 19.98 15.42
N ASP A 129 26.44 21.02 16.19
CA ASP A 129 25.10 21.29 16.71
C ASP A 129 24.06 21.25 15.57
N LEU A 130 22.99 20.47 15.75
CA LEU A 130 21.90 20.34 14.78
C LEU A 130 21.33 21.70 14.35
N LYS A 131 21.23 22.67 15.26
CA LYS A 131 20.69 24.00 14.95
C LYS A 131 21.50 24.77 13.90
N LYS A 132 22.76 24.39 13.65
CA LYS A 132 23.62 25.02 12.64
C LYS A 132 23.38 24.50 11.23
N TYR A 133 22.68 23.37 11.08
CA TYR A 133 22.34 22.83 9.77
C TYR A 133 21.06 23.47 9.27
N GLN A 134 21.09 23.99 8.03
CA GLN A 134 19.92 24.62 7.41
C GLN A 134 18.68 23.72 7.41
N ALA A 135 18.86 22.41 7.18
CA ALA A 135 17.78 21.44 7.20
C ALA A 135 17.01 21.41 8.54
N PHE A 136 17.65 21.77 9.66
CA PHE A 136 17.07 21.73 11.01
C PHE A 136 16.71 23.13 11.57
N ALA A 137 16.96 24.19 10.80
CA ALA A 137 16.70 25.56 11.22
C ALA A 137 15.23 25.75 11.62
N GLY A 138 15.00 26.31 12.81
CA GLY A 138 13.65 26.54 13.36
C GLY A 138 12.88 25.29 13.82
N ARG A 139 13.35 24.08 13.48
CA ARG A 139 12.64 22.82 13.78
C ARG A 139 13.11 22.12 15.06
N VAL A 140 14.32 22.46 15.52
CA VAL A 140 14.95 21.86 16.70
C VAL A 140 14.73 22.73 17.94
N LYS A 141 14.08 22.16 18.97
CA LYS A 141 13.96 22.78 20.30
C LYS A 141 14.65 21.91 21.34
N TYR A 142 15.50 22.52 22.15
CA TYR A 142 16.20 21.85 23.24
C TYR A 142 15.44 22.04 24.54
N LEU A 143 15.03 20.93 25.14
CA LEU A 143 14.28 20.89 26.40
C LEU A 143 15.25 20.52 27.53
N PHE A 144 16.32 21.30 27.65
CA PHE A 144 17.39 21.01 28.60
C PHE A 144 16.99 21.44 30.01
N ASN A 145 17.38 20.60 30.97
CA ASN A 145 17.43 20.95 32.39
C ASN A 145 18.79 20.47 32.94
N GLU A 146 18.97 20.41 34.27
CA GLU A 146 20.20 19.94 34.92
C GLU A 146 20.64 18.58 34.37
N THR A 147 19.71 17.61 34.30
CA THR A 147 19.95 16.24 33.82
C THR A 147 19.15 15.85 32.59
N HIS A 148 18.12 16.61 32.24
CA HIS A 148 17.35 16.37 31.03
C HIS A 148 18.08 16.97 29.83
N CYS A 149 18.23 16.14 28.80
CA CYS A 149 18.86 16.48 27.53
C CYS A 149 17.92 16.27 26.34
N THR A 150 16.61 16.16 26.56
CA THR A 150 15.63 15.89 25.50
C THR A 150 15.67 16.94 24.39
N MET A 151 15.57 16.48 23.14
CA MET A 151 15.37 17.33 21.98
C MET A 151 14.00 17.07 21.37
N ARG A 152 13.29 18.15 21.03
CA ARG A 152 12.09 18.11 20.20
C ARG A 152 12.45 18.45 18.78
N LEU A 153 12.05 17.60 17.84
CA LEU A 153 12.11 17.87 16.41
C LEU A 153 10.69 18.03 15.87
N THR A 154 10.40 19.18 15.28
CA THR A 154 9.08 19.53 14.74
C THR A 154 9.07 19.50 13.22
N ASN A 155 7.89 19.35 12.62
CA ASN A 155 7.73 19.31 11.16
C ASN A 155 8.66 18.26 10.55
N LEU A 156 8.44 17.00 10.95
CA LEU A 156 9.25 15.87 10.54
C LEU A 156 9.16 15.64 9.02
N ASN A 157 10.30 15.33 8.41
CA ASN A 157 10.40 14.88 7.02
C ASN A 157 11.06 13.48 6.95
N LYS A 158 10.97 12.80 5.81
CA LYS A 158 11.54 11.45 5.64
C LYS A 158 13.06 11.44 5.88
N ASP A 159 13.76 12.50 5.47
CA ASP A 159 15.22 12.65 5.58
C ASP A 159 15.70 12.91 7.02
N ASP A 160 14.80 13.25 7.95
CA ASP A 160 15.08 13.33 9.37
C ASP A 160 15.30 11.94 9.99
N SER A 161 14.97 10.86 9.28
CA SER A 161 15.34 9.50 9.69
C SER A 161 16.86 9.39 9.84
N GLY A 162 17.31 8.84 10.95
CA GLY A 162 18.74 8.74 11.24
C GLY A 162 19.04 8.57 12.72
N THR A 163 20.32 8.54 13.05
CA THR A 163 20.80 8.32 14.41
C THR A 163 21.28 9.63 15.02
N TYR A 164 20.75 9.97 16.19
CA TYR A 164 21.00 11.21 16.89
C TYR A 164 21.68 10.95 18.22
N LYS A 165 22.53 11.89 18.67
CA LYS A 165 23.23 11.77 19.94
C LYS A 165 23.37 13.11 20.64
N PHE A 166 23.07 13.14 21.93
CA PHE A 166 23.33 14.29 22.78
C PHE A 166 24.83 14.43 23.06
N ARG A 167 25.34 15.66 23.08
CA ARG A 167 26.72 15.99 23.44
C ARG A 167 26.76 17.24 24.29
N PHE A 168 27.80 17.33 25.11
CA PHE A 168 28.12 18.56 25.82
C PHE A 168 29.63 18.79 25.86
N ILE A 169 30.01 20.06 26.08
CA ILE A 169 31.39 20.51 26.25
C ILE A 169 31.58 20.88 27.71
N ALA A 170 32.60 20.32 28.36
CA ALA A 170 33.01 20.69 29.70
C ALA A 170 34.52 20.99 29.71
N GLY A 171 34.95 22.07 30.36
CA GLY A 171 36.35 22.50 30.38
C GLY A 171 36.94 22.75 28.98
N ASP A 172 38.16 22.26 28.73
CA ASP A 172 38.85 22.26 27.42
C ASP A 172 38.89 20.86 26.78
N THR A 173 38.22 19.89 27.39
CA THR A 173 38.13 18.51 26.90
C THR A 173 37.19 18.37 25.70
N TYR A 174 37.66 17.63 24.70
CA TYR A 174 36.96 17.29 23.46
C TYR A 174 35.68 16.47 23.73
N TYR A 175 34.57 16.87 23.08
CA TYR A 175 33.22 16.25 23.06
C TYR A 175 32.98 15.06 24.00
N THR A 176 32.21 15.27 25.07
CA THR A 176 31.81 14.17 25.95
C THR A 176 30.33 13.84 25.74
N SER A 177 30.00 12.55 25.67
CA SER A 177 28.63 12.05 25.62
C SER A 177 28.48 10.89 26.60
N TYR A 178 27.52 11.01 27.51
CA TYR A 178 27.15 9.98 28.47
C TYR A 178 25.88 9.22 28.10
N THR A 179 25.33 9.52 26.93
CA THR A 179 24.07 8.98 26.47
C THR A 179 24.28 8.03 25.28
N SER A 180 23.37 7.06 25.19
CA SER A 180 23.26 6.18 24.05
C SER A 180 22.67 6.94 22.85
N PRO A 181 23.09 6.64 21.61
CA PRO A 181 22.45 7.21 20.42
C PRO A 181 20.99 6.76 20.33
N ILE A 182 20.14 7.60 19.73
CA ILE A 182 18.72 7.32 19.45
C ILE A 182 18.53 7.25 17.94
N SER A 183 18.02 6.13 17.45
CA SER A 183 17.62 5.98 16.05
C SER A 183 16.17 6.44 15.87
N LEU A 184 15.94 7.37 14.95
CA LEU A 184 14.61 7.85 14.54
C LEU A 184 14.28 7.31 13.14
N GLN A 185 13.08 6.78 12.97
CA GLN A 185 12.48 6.46 11.68
C GLN A 185 11.22 7.30 11.49
N VAL A 186 11.21 8.13 10.45
CA VAL A 186 10.03 8.91 10.08
C VAL A 186 9.21 8.12 9.08
N ARG A 187 7.93 7.89 9.40
CA ARG A 187 6.97 7.16 8.56
C ARG A 187 5.69 7.97 8.41
N GLU A 188 4.91 7.62 7.40
CA GLU A 188 3.56 8.11 7.20
C GLU A 188 2.57 6.96 7.25
N LEU A 189 1.29 7.29 7.41
CA LEU A 189 0.20 6.33 7.36
C LEU A 189 -0.05 5.93 5.90
N HIS A 190 -0.19 4.63 5.67
CA HIS A 190 -0.51 4.07 4.36
C HIS A 190 -1.84 3.35 4.45
N MET A 191 -2.70 3.63 3.47
CA MET A 191 -3.99 2.98 3.34
C MET A 191 -3.96 1.94 2.24
N HIS A 192 -4.71 0.87 2.45
CA HIS A 192 -4.94 -0.14 1.43
C HIS A 192 -6.40 -0.55 1.47
N ILE A 193 -7.00 -0.69 0.30
CA ILE A 193 -8.36 -1.20 0.14
C ILE A 193 -8.29 -2.51 -0.62
N GLN A 194 -8.93 -3.56 -0.09
CA GLN A 194 -8.87 -4.89 -0.68
C GLN A 194 -9.45 -4.91 -2.10
N GLU A 195 -10.61 -4.30 -2.30
CA GLU A 195 -11.29 -4.18 -3.59
C GLU A 195 -11.83 -2.75 -3.71
N ALA A 196 -11.34 -1.97 -4.67
CA ALA A 196 -11.75 -0.57 -4.84
C ALA A 196 -13.08 -0.41 -5.59
N TYR A 197 -13.52 -1.45 -6.31
CA TYR A 197 -14.78 -1.47 -7.05
C TYR A 197 -15.60 -2.77 -6.86
N PRO A 198 -16.00 -3.10 -5.62
CA PRO A 198 -16.76 -4.29 -5.29
C PRO A 198 -18.21 -4.25 -5.80
N PRO A 199 -18.80 -5.43 -6.13
CA PRO A 199 -20.23 -5.58 -6.32
C PRO A 199 -21.03 -5.14 -5.08
N GLN A 200 -22.20 -4.55 -5.31
CA GLN A 200 -23.15 -4.26 -4.24
C GLN A 200 -23.50 -5.52 -3.45
N GLY A 201 -23.48 -5.42 -2.12
CA GLY A 201 -23.78 -6.52 -1.20
C GLY A 201 -22.56 -7.27 -0.67
N GLU A 202 -21.37 -7.02 -1.22
CA GLU A 202 -20.10 -7.62 -0.76
C GLU A 202 -19.55 -6.95 0.52
N ASN A 203 -18.64 -7.65 1.21
CA ASN A 203 -17.91 -7.11 2.35
C ASN A 203 -16.53 -6.59 1.91
N VAL A 204 -16.16 -5.39 2.36
CA VAL A 204 -14.89 -4.75 1.99
C VAL A 204 -14.07 -4.43 3.22
N TRP A 205 -12.77 -4.69 3.13
CA TRP A 205 -11.80 -4.36 4.15
C TRP A 205 -10.91 -3.21 3.68
N ILE A 206 -10.80 -2.18 4.52
CA ILE A 206 -9.87 -1.06 4.33
C ILE A 206 -8.88 -1.10 5.49
N SER A 207 -7.58 -1.16 5.22
CA SER A 207 -6.54 -1.17 6.24
C SER A 207 -5.79 0.15 6.30
N CYS A 208 -5.27 0.47 7.47
CA CYS A 208 -4.48 1.66 7.73
C CYS A 208 -3.30 1.31 8.63
N HIS A 209 -2.10 1.30 8.05
CA HIS A 209 -0.90 0.90 8.79
C HIS A 209 0.16 2.00 8.77
N ILE A 210 0.95 2.05 9.84
CA ILE A 210 2.18 2.84 9.90
C ILE A 210 3.35 1.87 9.83
N GLY A 211 4.26 2.07 8.88
CA GLY A 211 5.38 1.16 8.56
C GLY A 211 6.49 1.10 9.64
N CYS A 212 6.13 1.15 10.92
CA CYS A 212 7.01 1.05 12.07
C CYS A 212 6.25 0.42 13.25
N THR A 213 6.96 -0.34 14.09
CA THR A 213 6.38 -0.87 15.33
C THR A 213 6.38 0.21 16.41
N HIS A 214 5.32 1.02 16.46
CA HIS A 214 5.15 2.02 17.50
C HIS A 214 4.74 1.35 18.82
N PRO A 215 5.38 1.64 19.97
CA PRO A 215 4.98 1.09 21.27
C PRO A 215 3.54 1.44 21.67
N MET A 216 2.98 2.54 21.15
CA MET A 216 1.59 2.94 21.39
C MET A 216 0.63 2.55 20.25
N LEU A 217 1.07 1.77 19.25
CA LEU A 217 0.15 1.06 18.35
C LEU A 217 -0.41 -0.18 19.06
N GLY A 218 -0.98 0.04 20.25
CA GLY A 218 -1.94 -0.91 20.81
C GLY A 218 -3.22 -0.85 19.99
N ASN A 219 -3.96 -1.97 19.95
CA ASN A 219 -5.06 -2.33 19.05
C ASN A 219 -6.28 -1.37 18.92
N LYS A 220 -6.24 -0.13 19.42
CA LYS A 220 -7.32 0.89 19.30
C LYS A 220 -6.77 2.33 19.34
N SER A 221 -6.14 2.79 18.26
CA SER A 221 -5.58 4.15 18.19
C SER A 221 -5.79 4.86 16.84
N LEU A 222 -6.70 4.35 16.00
CA LEU A 222 -7.05 4.91 14.70
C LEU A 222 -8.43 5.57 14.71
N ILE A 223 -8.53 6.71 14.04
CA ILE A 223 -9.76 7.44 13.74
C ILE A 223 -9.99 7.32 12.23
N TRP A 224 -11.18 6.91 11.83
CA TRP A 224 -11.55 6.75 10.43
C TRP A 224 -12.42 7.91 9.96
N TYR A 225 -12.25 8.29 8.71
CA TYR A 225 -12.98 9.35 8.05
C TYR A 225 -13.51 8.86 6.71
N LYS A 226 -14.68 9.35 6.33
CA LYS A 226 -15.26 9.23 4.99
C LYS A 226 -15.59 10.62 4.49
N ASP A 227 -15.06 10.99 3.34
CA ASP A 227 -15.25 12.31 2.70
C ASP A 227 -14.91 13.48 3.63
N GLY A 228 -13.89 13.29 4.47
CA GLY A 228 -13.44 14.27 5.47
C GLY A 228 -14.25 14.29 6.77
N GLN A 229 -15.34 13.53 6.88
CA GLN A 229 -16.14 13.42 8.09
C GLN A 229 -15.74 12.19 8.90
N GLN A 230 -15.60 12.35 10.22
CA GLN A 230 -15.24 11.25 11.10
C GLN A 230 -16.37 10.21 11.20
N LEU A 231 -16.03 8.93 11.03
CA LEU A 231 -16.95 7.82 11.26
C LEU A 231 -17.14 7.59 12.76
N ILE A 232 -18.39 7.53 13.20
CA ILE A 232 -18.75 7.26 14.60
C ILE A 232 -18.93 5.75 14.77
N SER A 233 -18.21 5.16 15.73
CA SER A 233 -18.26 3.72 16.05
C SER A 233 -18.14 2.80 14.82
N PRO A 234 -17.08 2.94 14.00
CA PRO A 234 -16.86 2.04 12.87
C PRO A 234 -16.64 0.59 13.32
N ASP A 235 -17.02 -0.37 12.47
CA ASP A 235 -16.71 -1.78 12.67
C ASP A 235 -15.23 -2.01 12.36
N THR A 236 -14.40 -2.11 13.39
CA THR A 236 -12.95 -2.21 13.26
C THR A 236 -12.40 -3.49 13.88
N GLN A 237 -11.50 -4.15 13.17
CA GLN A 237 -10.73 -5.29 13.67
C GLN A 237 -9.24 -4.96 13.56
N GLY A 238 -8.64 -4.51 14.67
CA GLY A 238 -7.24 -4.05 14.68
C GLY A 238 -7.06 -2.77 13.86
N ASP A 239 -6.23 -2.85 12.83
CA ASP A 239 -5.93 -1.77 11.88
C ASP A 239 -6.82 -1.76 10.63
N TYR A 240 -7.88 -2.58 10.62
CA TYR A 240 -8.84 -2.69 9.53
C TYR A 240 -10.21 -2.08 9.89
N LEU A 241 -10.82 -1.42 8.92
CA LEU A 241 -12.21 -1.02 8.85
C LEU A 241 -12.97 -2.02 7.96
N LEU A 242 -14.06 -2.58 8.48
CA LEU A 242 -14.93 -3.49 7.76
C LEU A 242 -16.20 -2.75 7.32
N LEU A 243 -16.46 -2.74 6.02
CA LEU A 243 -17.73 -2.30 5.43
C LEU A 243 -18.54 -3.54 5.05
N LYS A 244 -19.65 -3.78 5.75
CA LYS A 244 -20.50 -4.95 5.50
C LYS A 244 -21.56 -4.63 4.47
N SER A 245 -21.75 -5.53 3.52
CA SER A 245 -22.78 -5.46 2.48
C SER A 245 -22.88 -4.07 1.82
N VAL A 246 -21.82 -3.71 1.11
CA VAL A 246 -21.64 -2.34 0.58
C VAL A 246 -22.76 -1.94 -0.38
N THR A 247 -23.11 -0.66 -0.35
CA THR A 247 -24.14 -0.01 -1.17
C THR A 247 -23.60 1.29 -1.76
N LYS A 248 -24.34 1.95 -2.66
CA LYS A 248 -23.96 3.25 -3.20
C LYS A 248 -23.67 4.32 -2.14
N GLU A 249 -24.32 4.24 -0.98
CA GLU A 249 -24.07 5.17 0.15
C GLU A 249 -22.68 5.01 0.76
N HIS A 250 -22.03 3.88 0.54
CA HIS A 250 -20.66 3.61 0.98
C HIS A 250 -19.61 4.16 0.01
N GLU A 251 -19.99 4.63 -1.18
CA GLU A 251 -19.03 5.29 -2.09
C GLU A 251 -18.45 6.55 -1.44
N GLY A 252 -17.15 6.77 -1.63
CA GLY A 252 -16.47 7.94 -1.10
C GLY A 252 -14.99 7.72 -0.85
N ARG A 253 -14.37 8.76 -0.30
CA ARG A 253 -12.94 8.81 0.02
C ARG A 253 -12.72 8.49 1.49
N TYR A 254 -12.08 7.38 1.77
CA TYR A 254 -11.77 6.93 3.12
C TYR A 254 -10.36 7.35 3.51
N SER A 255 -10.21 7.98 4.68
CA SER A 255 -8.91 8.28 5.29
C SER A 255 -8.85 7.80 6.74
N CYS A 256 -7.65 7.59 7.27
CA CYS A 256 -7.44 7.31 8.70
C CYS A 256 -6.46 8.33 9.31
N ALA A 257 -6.55 8.55 10.61
CA ALA A 257 -5.56 9.30 11.40
C ALA A 257 -5.30 8.59 12.72
N LEU A 258 -4.17 8.88 13.36
CA LEU A 258 -3.90 8.40 14.72
C LEU A 258 -4.56 9.33 15.74
N VAL A 259 -5.08 8.76 16.82
CA VAL A 259 -5.58 9.54 17.97
C VAL A 259 -4.46 10.44 18.49
N GLY A 260 -4.74 11.72 18.64
CA GLY A 260 -3.75 12.74 19.01
C GLY A 260 -2.91 13.30 17.86
N PHE A 261 -3.08 12.77 16.65
CA PHE A 261 -2.44 13.21 15.41
C PHE A 261 -3.48 13.40 14.31
N GLU A 262 -4.68 13.84 14.67
CA GLU A 262 -5.83 14.04 13.78
C GLU A 262 -5.50 15.00 12.63
N GLY A 263 -4.61 15.96 12.86
CA GLY A 263 -4.14 16.90 11.84
C GLY A 263 -3.20 16.29 10.78
N PHE A 264 -2.85 15.01 10.89
CA PHE A 264 -1.96 14.29 9.98
C PHE A 264 -2.61 12.99 9.47
N PRO A 265 -3.76 13.06 8.77
CA PRO A 265 -4.41 11.88 8.21
C PRO A 265 -3.57 11.28 7.07
N ALA A 266 -3.77 9.98 6.84
CA ALA A 266 -3.28 9.27 5.68
C ALA A 266 -3.86 9.83 4.38
N GLU A 267 -3.16 9.62 3.27
CA GLU A 267 -3.73 9.88 1.95
C GLU A 267 -4.95 8.97 1.72
N PRO A 268 -6.11 9.54 1.30
CA PRO A 268 -7.35 8.78 1.23
C PRO A 268 -7.37 7.81 0.05
N VAL A 269 -8.00 6.65 0.26
CA VAL A 269 -8.38 5.70 -0.79
C VAL A 269 -9.85 5.91 -1.17
N THR A 270 -10.19 5.66 -2.44
CA THR A 270 -11.56 5.85 -2.92
C THR A 270 -12.23 4.49 -3.13
N LEU A 271 -13.45 4.35 -2.61
CA LEU A 271 -14.31 3.20 -2.82
C LEU A 271 -15.43 3.58 -3.80
N TRP A 272 -15.61 2.74 -4.82
CA TRP A 272 -16.71 2.79 -5.78
C TRP A 272 -17.53 1.50 -5.65
N VAL A 273 -18.83 1.51 -5.91
CA VAL A 273 -19.67 0.30 -5.77
C VAL A 273 -20.35 -0.02 -7.10
N GLN A 274 -20.20 -1.26 -7.57
CA GLN A 274 -20.87 -1.69 -8.81
C GLN A 274 -22.37 -1.83 -8.55
N GLU A 275 -23.20 -1.18 -9.36
CA GLU A 275 -24.64 -1.37 -9.29
C GLU A 275 -25.02 -2.79 -9.69
N TYR A 276 -25.81 -3.44 -8.84
CA TYR A 276 -26.45 -4.69 -9.22
C TYR A 276 -27.54 -4.41 -10.27
N LYS A 277 -27.24 -4.66 -11.55
CA LYS A 277 -28.26 -4.71 -12.59
C LYS A 277 -28.79 -6.14 -12.68
N PRO A 278 -30.00 -6.45 -12.17
CA PRO A 278 -30.55 -7.78 -12.33
C PRO A 278 -30.76 -8.07 -13.82
N ALA A 279 -30.25 -9.20 -14.31
CA ALA A 279 -30.44 -9.66 -15.68
C ALA A 279 -31.93 -9.74 -16.08
N PHE A 280 -32.83 -9.82 -15.10
CA PHE A 280 -34.28 -9.80 -15.30
C PHE A 280 -34.79 -8.51 -15.96
N GLN A 281 -34.20 -7.35 -15.67
CA GLN A 281 -34.58 -6.10 -16.35
C GLN A 281 -34.20 -6.14 -17.83
N THR A 282 -33.03 -6.69 -18.16
CA THR A 282 -32.62 -6.86 -19.56
C THR A 282 -33.54 -7.85 -20.28
N ILE A 283 -33.88 -8.98 -19.64
CA ILE A 283 -34.80 -9.98 -20.21
C ILE A 283 -36.21 -9.40 -20.46
N LEU A 284 -36.76 -8.62 -19.53
CA LEU A 284 -38.06 -7.93 -19.72
C LEU A 284 -38.03 -6.96 -20.90
N THR A 285 -36.96 -6.20 -21.08
CA THR A 285 -36.84 -5.29 -22.23
C THR A 285 -36.74 -6.04 -23.57
N PHE A 286 -35.95 -7.12 -23.63
CA PHE A 286 -35.82 -7.93 -24.85
C PHE A 286 -37.10 -8.70 -25.20
N THR A 287 -37.81 -9.23 -24.20
CA THR A 287 -39.09 -9.93 -24.42
C THR A 287 -40.18 -8.97 -24.89
N ALA A 288 -40.31 -7.79 -24.29
CA ALA A 288 -41.26 -6.77 -24.72
C ALA A 288 -40.97 -6.26 -26.15
N ALA A 289 -39.71 -6.00 -26.48
CA ALA A 289 -39.30 -5.59 -27.83
C ALA A 289 -39.57 -6.69 -28.87
N SER A 290 -39.29 -7.95 -28.54
CA SER A 290 -39.55 -9.09 -29.43
C SER A 290 -41.04 -9.29 -29.69
N LEU A 291 -41.88 -9.15 -28.66
CA LEU A 291 -43.35 -9.22 -28.79
C LEU A 291 -43.90 -8.08 -29.66
N LEU A 292 -43.38 -6.86 -29.50
CA LEU A 292 -43.76 -5.72 -30.34
C LEU A 292 -43.43 -5.95 -31.82
N VAL A 293 -42.23 -6.46 -32.12
CA VAL A 293 -41.83 -6.77 -33.51
C VAL A 293 -42.73 -7.86 -34.10
N MET A 294 -43.01 -8.92 -33.35
CA MET A 294 -43.91 -9.99 -33.79
C MET A 294 -45.33 -9.48 -34.08
N MET A 295 -45.85 -8.58 -33.25
CA MET A 295 -47.16 -7.95 -33.47
C MET A 295 -47.17 -7.10 -34.75
N LEU A 296 -46.11 -6.32 -35.02
CA LEU A 296 -45.99 -5.53 -36.24
C LEU A 296 -45.92 -6.41 -37.50
N VAL A 297 -45.18 -7.52 -37.44
CA VAL A 297 -45.12 -8.50 -38.54
C VAL A 297 -46.49 -9.16 -38.77
N ALA A 298 -47.20 -9.53 -37.70
CA ALA A 298 -48.54 -10.10 -37.80
C ALA A 298 -49.54 -9.10 -38.42
N VAL A 299 -49.51 -7.84 -38.01
CA VAL A 299 -50.37 -6.78 -38.55
C VAL A 299 -50.07 -6.53 -40.02
N THR A 300 -48.79 -6.43 -40.40
CA THR A 300 -48.40 -6.23 -41.81
C THR A 300 -48.81 -7.42 -42.68
N ALA A 301 -48.61 -8.66 -42.21
CA ALA A 301 -49.08 -9.86 -42.89
C ALA A 301 -50.61 -9.88 -43.05
N PHE A 302 -51.34 -9.48 -42.01
CA PHE A 302 -52.80 -9.39 -42.06
C PHE A 302 -53.29 -8.35 -43.08
N ILE A 303 -52.66 -7.17 -43.12
CA ILE A 303 -52.94 -6.13 -44.11
C ILE A 303 -52.70 -6.65 -45.53
N VAL A 304 -51.58 -7.35 -45.77
CA VAL A 304 -51.28 -7.96 -47.07
C VAL A 304 -52.30 -9.02 -47.45
N LEU A 305 -52.70 -9.90 -46.51
CA LEU A 305 -53.73 -10.91 -46.76
C LEU A 305 -55.09 -10.28 -47.10
N CYS A 306 -55.49 -9.22 -46.39
CA CYS A 306 -56.69 -8.45 -46.72
C CYS A 306 -56.61 -7.83 -48.12
N ALA A 307 -55.46 -7.28 -48.50
CA ALA A 307 -55.24 -6.71 -49.83
C ALA A 307 -55.30 -7.78 -50.95
N LEU A 308 -54.74 -8.98 -50.70
CA LEU A 308 -54.80 -10.11 -51.63
C LEU A 308 -56.22 -10.67 -51.79
N ARG A 309 -56.99 -10.74 -50.69
CA ARG A 309 -58.42 -11.12 -50.75
C ARG A 309 -59.26 -10.11 -51.52
N ARG A 310 -58.99 -8.80 -51.38
CA ARG A 310 -59.62 -7.75 -52.20
C ARG A 310 -59.28 -7.88 -53.69
N LYS A 311 -58.05 -8.28 -54.05
CA LYS A 311 -57.67 -8.55 -55.45
C LYS A 311 -58.38 -9.77 -56.04
N LYS A 312 -58.67 -10.79 -55.23
CA LYS A 312 -59.37 -12.01 -55.69
C LYS A 312 -60.86 -11.74 -55.99
N SER A 313 -61.49 -10.81 -55.29
CA SER A 313 -62.89 -10.40 -55.55
C SER A 313 -63.08 -9.57 -56.82
N ARG A 314 -62.01 -8.96 -57.37
CA ARG A 314 -62.08 -8.11 -58.57
C ARG A 314 -61.87 -8.89 -59.90
N LYS A 315 -61.57 -10.18 -59.85
CA LYS A 315 -61.29 -11.01 -61.05
C LYS A 315 -62.48 -11.87 -61.53
N THR A 316 -63.64 -11.80 -60.88
CA THR A 316 -64.78 -12.71 -61.14
C THR A 316 -65.86 -12.09 -62.05
N GLU A 317 -65.63 -10.95 -62.70
CA GLU A 317 -66.68 -10.22 -63.44
C GLU A 317 -66.39 -9.99 -64.94
N THR A 318 -65.46 -10.74 -65.54
CA THR A 318 -65.28 -10.73 -67.01
C THR A 318 -65.10 -12.15 -67.54
N VAL A 319 -66.21 -12.82 -67.80
CA VAL A 319 -66.33 -13.95 -68.72
C VAL A 319 -67.58 -13.71 -69.55
N GLU A 320 -67.41 -13.44 -70.86
CA GLU A 320 -68.22 -13.96 -71.99
C GLU A 320 -68.03 -13.08 -73.23
N GLN A 321 -67.38 -13.60 -74.27
CA GLN A 321 -67.95 -13.69 -75.63
C GLN A 321 -66.98 -14.33 -76.63
N MET A 322 -67.44 -15.47 -77.17
CA MET A 322 -67.39 -15.91 -78.59
C MET A 322 -66.03 -16.17 -79.26
N VAL A 323 -65.83 -17.12 -80.19
CA VAL A 323 -66.58 -18.23 -80.82
C VAL A 323 -65.53 -19.02 -81.66
N SER A 324 -65.70 -20.34 -81.74
CA SER A 324 -65.36 -21.30 -82.83
C SER A 324 -64.31 -20.96 -83.90
N ALA A 325 -63.32 -21.84 -84.10
CA ALA A 325 -63.19 -22.71 -85.29
C ALA A 325 -61.80 -23.40 -85.39
N GLU A 326 -61.82 -24.60 -85.97
CA GLU A 326 -60.78 -25.65 -86.06
C GLU A 326 -59.76 -25.47 -87.23
N PRO A 327 -58.76 -26.39 -87.43
CA PRO A 327 -57.40 -26.09 -87.89
C PRO A 327 -57.11 -26.45 -89.35
N TYR A 328 -55.94 -26.04 -89.88
CA TYR A 328 -55.33 -26.69 -91.06
C TYR A 328 -53.79 -26.67 -91.04
N VAL A 329 -53.22 -27.78 -91.50
CA VAL A 329 -51.78 -28.10 -91.62
C VAL A 329 -51.24 -27.68 -93.00
N ARG A 330 -49.97 -27.22 -93.09
CA ARG A 330 -49.08 -27.48 -94.26
C ARG A 330 -47.59 -27.20 -93.97
N TYR A 331 -46.75 -28.06 -94.57
CA TYR A 331 -45.29 -28.10 -94.58
C TYR A 331 -44.64 -27.23 -95.68
N CYS A 332 -43.31 -27.08 -95.54
CA CYS A 332 -42.20 -26.81 -96.50
C CYS A 332 -41.45 -25.51 -96.16
N ALA A 333 -40.14 -25.33 -96.35
CA ALA A 333 -38.94 -26.14 -96.49
C ALA A 333 -37.73 -25.14 -96.46
N LYS A 334 -36.51 -25.68 -96.32
CA LYS A 334 -35.19 -25.09 -96.01
C LYS A 334 -34.56 -24.19 -97.11
N VAL A 335 -33.72 -23.21 -96.73
CA VAL A 335 -32.54 -22.75 -97.51
C VAL A 335 -31.37 -22.40 -96.57
N GLU A 336 -30.21 -23.01 -96.84
CA GLU A 336 -28.89 -22.79 -96.24
C GLU A 336 -28.11 -21.65 -96.90
N SER A 337 -27.13 -21.07 -96.19
CA SER A 337 -25.83 -20.76 -96.80
C SER A 337 -24.67 -20.95 -95.82
N LYS A 338 -23.69 -21.74 -96.29
CA LYS A 338 -22.34 -22.07 -95.80
C LYS A 338 -21.52 -20.83 -95.34
N GLY A 339 -20.49 -20.95 -94.50
CA GLY A 339 -19.88 -22.15 -93.90
C GLY A 339 -18.51 -21.88 -93.27
N ARG A 340 -17.82 -22.99 -92.94
CA ARG A 340 -16.34 -23.18 -92.81
C ARG A 340 -15.69 -22.59 -91.55
N THR A 341 -14.87 -23.27 -90.74
CA THR A 341 -14.14 -24.57 -90.75
C THR A 341 -13.85 -24.96 -89.28
N GLU A 342 -13.99 -26.24 -88.90
CA GLU A 342 -12.89 -27.19 -88.53
C GLU A 342 -11.95 -26.68 -87.42
N GLU A 343 -11.60 -27.39 -86.35
CA GLU A 343 -11.64 -28.81 -85.95
C GLU A 343 -11.56 -28.79 -84.40
N GLN A 344 -12.32 -29.59 -83.63
CA GLN A 344 -12.12 -31.03 -83.36
C GLN A 344 -10.79 -31.25 -82.60
N TRP A 345 -10.71 -31.84 -81.41
CA TRP A 345 -11.18 -33.14 -80.92
C TRP A 345 -11.39 -33.05 -79.39
N GLU A 346 -12.53 -33.48 -78.82
CA GLU A 346 -12.87 -34.86 -78.35
C GLU A 346 -11.94 -35.38 -77.23
N GLU A 347 -12.38 -36.06 -76.16
CA GLU A 347 -13.69 -36.55 -75.74
C GLU A 347 -13.63 -36.92 -74.24
N ARG A 348 -14.81 -36.92 -73.61
CA ARG A 348 -15.30 -37.76 -72.50
C ARG A 348 -14.31 -38.28 -71.43
N ALA A 349 -14.65 -38.02 -70.18
CA ALA A 349 -15.32 -39.05 -69.37
C ALA A 349 -15.82 -38.53 -68.02
N SER A 350 -17.08 -38.88 -67.78
CA SER A 350 -17.85 -39.02 -66.55
C SER A 350 -17.04 -39.44 -65.30
N VAL A 351 -17.42 -38.92 -64.12
CA VAL A 351 -17.80 -39.66 -62.89
C VAL A 351 -17.41 -38.90 -61.60
N LYS A 352 -18.45 -38.64 -60.80
CA LYS A 352 -18.59 -38.61 -59.32
C LYS A 352 -17.45 -38.06 -58.43
N LYS A 353 -17.98 -37.29 -57.45
CA LYS A 353 -17.73 -37.33 -55.99
C LYS A 353 -16.62 -36.43 -55.41
N LYS A 354 -17.14 -35.53 -54.57
CA LYS A 354 -16.77 -35.24 -53.17
C LYS A 354 -15.41 -34.56 -52.88
N LYS A 355 -15.58 -33.40 -52.23
CA LYS A 355 -14.88 -32.89 -51.04
C LYS A 355 -13.46 -32.33 -51.23
N SER A 356 -13.42 -31.00 -51.13
CA SER A 356 -12.64 -30.19 -50.19
C SER A 356 -11.19 -30.60 -49.93
N VAL A 357 -10.24 -29.78 -50.42
CA VAL A 357 -9.07 -29.27 -49.70
C VAL A 357 -8.70 -27.89 -50.30
N CYS A 358 -8.22 -27.02 -49.43
CA CYS A 358 -7.82 -25.62 -49.59
C CYS A 358 -6.71 -25.36 -50.63
N ALA A 359 -6.64 -24.13 -51.15
CA ALA A 359 -5.42 -23.34 -51.35
C ALA A 359 -5.75 -21.95 -51.95
N ASP A 360 -5.38 -20.88 -51.22
CA ASP A 360 -5.00 -19.56 -51.76
C ASP A 360 -3.72 -19.73 -52.62
N PRO A 361 -3.25 -18.78 -53.48
CA PRO A 361 -2.73 -17.46 -53.06
C PRO A 361 -2.72 -16.40 -54.19
N ILE A 362 -1.81 -15.41 -54.10
CA ILE A 362 -1.38 -14.37 -55.08
C ILE A 362 -1.83 -12.98 -54.59
N TYR A 363 -0.99 -12.01 -54.22
CA TYR A 363 0.40 -11.64 -54.55
C TYR A 363 0.85 -10.59 -53.49
N GLN A 364 2.05 -10.65 -52.88
CA GLN A 364 3.31 -9.94 -53.29
C GLN A 364 3.11 -8.42 -53.51
N ASP A 365 3.89 -7.46 -52.98
CA ASP A 365 5.18 -7.33 -52.29
C ASP A 365 5.37 -5.78 -52.06
N PRO A 366 6.52 -5.16 -51.73
CA PRO A 366 7.57 -5.37 -50.71
C PRO A 366 7.91 -4.06 -49.92
N ASP A 367 9.04 -4.09 -49.22
CA ASP A 367 9.92 -2.99 -48.75
C ASP A 367 9.83 -2.69 -47.24
N GLU A 368 10.56 -3.37 -46.34
CA GLU A 368 12.04 -3.44 -46.13
C GLU A 368 12.56 -2.24 -45.31
N PHE A 369 12.81 -2.44 -44.00
CA PHE A 369 14.16 -2.40 -43.39
C PHE A 369 14.14 -2.64 -41.85
N GLU A 370 14.99 -3.60 -41.48
CA GLU A 370 15.58 -4.05 -40.20
C GLU A 370 16.12 -2.91 -39.27
N ASP A 371 16.49 -3.04 -37.99
CA ASP A 371 16.86 -4.14 -37.07
C ASP A 371 16.74 -3.58 -35.62
N THR A 372 16.16 -4.27 -34.64
CA THR A 372 16.76 -5.26 -33.71
C THR A 372 17.71 -4.67 -32.65
N TYR A 373 17.41 -4.88 -31.35
CA TYR A 373 18.29 -5.57 -30.39
C TYR A 373 17.56 -5.90 -29.07
N ILE A 374 17.55 -7.20 -28.78
CA ILE A 374 17.14 -7.84 -27.53
C ILE A 374 18.38 -7.97 -26.64
N THR A 375 18.25 -7.72 -25.34
CA THR A 375 19.21 -8.19 -24.33
C THR A 375 18.50 -9.05 -23.29
N VAL A 376 18.87 -10.34 -23.30
CA VAL A 376 18.62 -11.34 -22.26
C VAL A 376 19.83 -11.35 -21.33
N TYR A 377 19.62 -11.30 -20.01
CA TYR A 377 20.67 -11.55 -19.01
C TYR A 377 20.51 -12.94 -18.40
N PRO A 378 21.61 -13.71 -18.22
CA PRO A 378 21.59 -15.04 -17.64
C PRO A 378 21.73 -15.04 -16.10
N SER A 379 21.16 -16.08 -15.51
CA SER A 379 21.29 -16.53 -14.12
C SER A 379 22.71 -17.01 -13.79
N ILE A 380 23.23 -16.61 -12.62
CA ILE A 380 24.49 -17.11 -12.06
C ILE A 380 24.19 -17.91 -10.78
N GLU A 381 24.53 -19.20 -10.81
CA GLU A 381 24.81 -20.03 -9.65
C GLU A 381 26.17 -19.65 -9.05
N SER A 382 26.29 -19.69 -7.72
CA SER A 382 27.60 -19.80 -7.07
C SER A 382 27.49 -20.67 -5.82
N THR A 383 28.08 -21.85 -5.93
CA THR A 383 28.60 -22.69 -4.85
C THR A 383 29.87 -22.08 -4.26
N SER A 384 30.06 -22.16 -2.94
CA SER A 384 31.38 -22.17 -2.33
C SER A 384 31.39 -22.92 -1.00
N VAL A 385 32.19 -23.98 -0.96
CA VAL A 385 32.70 -24.72 0.21
C VAL A 385 34.17 -24.33 0.39
N TYR A 386 34.67 -24.30 1.64
CA TYR A 386 36.06 -24.40 2.19
C TYR A 386 36.13 -23.52 3.46
N GLU A 387 36.16 -24.06 4.69
CA GLU A 387 37.26 -24.67 5.49
C GLU A 387 37.94 -23.71 6.50
N ASN A 388 37.97 -24.15 7.77
CA ASN A 388 38.99 -24.01 8.82
C ASN A 388 39.60 -22.64 9.19
N LEU A 389 39.23 -22.11 10.37
CA LEU A 389 40.06 -21.99 11.60
C LEU A 389 39.28 -21.34 12.75
#